data_AF-A0A498R1V1-F1
#
_entry.id   AF-A0A498R1V1-F1
#
_cell.length_a   1.000
_cell.length_b   1.000
_cell.length_c   1.000
_cell.angle_alpha   90.00
_cell.angle_beta   90.00
_cell.angle_gamma   90.00
#
_symmetry.space_group_name_H-M   'P 1'
#
loop_
_entity.id
_entity.type
_entity.pdbx_description
1 polymer ?
#
loop_
_entity_poly.entity_id
_entity_poly.type
_entity_poly.pdbx_seq_one_letter_code
_entity_poly.pdbx_strand_id
1 'polypeptide(L)' 'KTKIIEFGRFAEERRNKRGEGKPETFDFLGFTHYCSKSQNGKFRVKRTTSRKKFRAKLKYFAEWLYQNMHTEIGDLIK' A
#
# COMPACT_ATOMS: atom_id res chain seq x y z
N LYS A 1 -4.70 10.57 16.68
CA LYS A 1 -4.62 11.89 16.02
C LYS A 1 -5.26 11.77 14.65
N THR A 2 -6.31 12.54 14.38
CA THR A 2 -7.03 12.54 13.08
C THR A 2 -6.36 13.55 12.14
N LYS A 3 -6.18 13.19 10.87
CA LYS A 3 -5.62 14.08 9.84
C LYS A 3 -6.65 14.25 8.73
N ILE A 4 -7.00 15.49 8.42
CA ILE A 4 -7.79 15.80 7.22
C ILE A 4 -6.85 15.76 6.03
N ILE A 5 -7.21 14.97 5.03
CA ILE A 5 -6.48 14.83 3.78
C ILE A 5 -7.37 15.26 2.62
N GLU A 6 -6.77 15.87 1.60
CA GLU A 6 -7.49 16.12 0.35
C GLU A 6 -7.55 14.82 -0.45
N PHE A 7 -8.76 14.27 -0.61
CA PHE A 7 -8.98 12.98 -1.23
C PHE A 7 -10.20 13.02 -2.15
N GLY A 8 -10.22 12.17 -3.19
CA GLY A 8 -11.31 12.09 -4.16
C GLY A 8 -10.93 12.59 -5.55
N ARG A 9 -11.95 12.67 -6.42
CA ARG A 9 -11.80 12.96 -7.86
C ARG A 9 -11.04 14.25 -8.17
N PHE A 10 -11.25 15.28 -7.37
CA PHE A 10 -10.69 16.61 -7.59
C PHE A 10 -9.39 16.87 -6.82
N ALA A 11 -8.92 15.93 -6.01
CA ALA A 11 -7.77 16.14 -5.13
C ALA A 11 -6.50 16.49 -5.93
N GLU A 12 -6.24 15.75 -7.01
CA GLU A 12 -5.07 15.99 -7.87
C GLU A 12 -5.16 17.34 -8.59
N GLU A 13 -6.33 17.67 -9.14
CA GLU A 13 -6.53 18.93 -9.86
C GLU A 13 -6.38 20.14 -8.94
N ARG A 14 -7.02 20.10 -7.76
CA ARG A 14 -6.96 21.19 -6.78
C ARG A 14 -5.56 21.40 -6.23
N ARG A 15 -4.81 20.32 -5.95
CA ARG A 15 -3.40 20.43 -5.54
C ARG A 15 -2.51 20.96 -6.65
N ASN A 16 -2.70 20.52 -7.89
CA ASN A 16 -1.93 21.02 -9.02
C ASN A 16 -2.15 22.53 -9.23
N LYS A 17 -3.38 23.03 -9.07
CA LYS A 17 -3.65 24.48 -9.10
C LYS A 17 -2.91 25.28 -8.04
N ARG A 18 -2.59 24.66 -6.90
CA ARG A 18 -1.83 25.26 -5.79
C ARG A 18 -0.32 24.93 -5.83
N GLY A 19 0.14 24.14 -6.79
CA GLY A 19 1.55 23.71 -6.88
C GLY A 19 1.98 22.69 -5.81
N GLU A 20 1.04 22.03 -5.12
CA GLU A 20 1.32 21.14 -3.98
C GLU A 20 1.68 19.69 -4.37
N GLY A 21 1.74 19.40 -5.67
CA GLY A 21 2.06 18.08 -6.20
C GLY A 21 0.98 17.03 -5.94
N LYS A 22 1.39 15.77 -5.76
CA LYS A 22 0.44 14.64 -5.66
C LYS A 22 -0.39 14.69 -4.36
N PRO A 23 -1.67 14.26 -4.41
CA PRO A 23 -2.49 14.09 -3.22
C PRO A 23 -1.85 13.15 -2.19
N GLU A 24 -2.17 13.41 -0.93
CA GLU A 24 -1.70 12.60 0.19
C GLU A 24 -2.34 11.20 0.20
N THR A 25 -1.69 10.28 0.92
CA THR A 25 -2.16 8.89 1.10
C THR A 25 -2.50 8.64 2.56
N PHE A 26 -3.26 7.59 2.83
CA PHE A 26 -3.55 7.16 4.20
C PHE A 26 -3.62 5.63 4.32
N ASP A 27 -3.30 5.13 5.51
CA ASP A 27 -3.39 3.71 5.80
C ASP A 27 -4.73 3.38 6.45
N PHE A 28 -5.43 2.39 5.91
CA PHE A 28 -6.67 1.86 6.47
C PHE A 28 -6.78 0.36 6.20
N LEU A 29 -7.20 -0.40 7.22
CA LEU A 29 -7.33 -1.87 7.16
C LEU A 29 -6.09 -2.60 6.61
N GLY A 30 -4.89 -2.08 6.89
CA GLY A 30 -3.63 -2.67 6.43
C GLY A 30 -3.22 -2.33 5.00
N PHE A 31 -3.93 -1.42 4.33
CA PHE A 31 -3.60 -0.93 2.99
C PHE A 31 -3.37 0.58 2.96
N THR A 32 -2.41 1.01 2.16
CA THR A 32 -2.25 2.43 1.81
C THR A 32 -3.18 2.76 0.65
N HIS A 33 -4.10 3.69 0.90
CA HIS A 33 -5.08 4.21 -0.05
C HIS A 33 -4.57 5.49 -0.68
N TYR A 34 -4.70 5.59 -2.01
CA TYR A 34 -4.25 6.77 -2.74
C TYR A 34 -5.17 7.09 -3.93
N CYS A 35 -5.23 8.39 -4.26
CA CYS A 35 -5.95 8.87 -5.43
C CYS A 35 -5.18 8.53 -6.71
N SER A 36 -5.89 8.02 -7.71
CA SER A 36 -5.31 7.69 -9.02
C SER A 36 -6.37 7.85 -10.12
N LYS A 37 -5.94 7.63 -11.36
CA LYS A 37 -6.79 7.57 -12.54
C LYS A 37 -6.69 6.17 -13.16
N SER A 38 -7.80 5.69 -13.73
CA SER A 38 -7.80 4.52 -14.60
C SER A 38 -7.10 4.84 -15.92
N GLN A 39 -6.86 3.83 -16.76
CA GLN A 39 -6.35 4.05 -18.12
C GLN A 39 -7.26 4.98 -18.93
N ASN A 40 -8.59 4.90 -18.71
CA ASN A 40 -9.58 5.77 -19.36
C ASN A 40 -9.75 7.13 -18.66
N GLY A 41 -8.80 7.54 -17.80
CA GLY A 41 -8.79 8.84 -17.12
C GLY A 41 -9.81 9.02 -15.99
N LYS A 42 -10.68 8.04 -15.71
CA LYS A 42 -11.67 8.13 -14.63
C LYS A 42 -10.99 8.00 -13.26
N PHE A 43 -11.48 8.76 -12.28
CA PHE A 43 -10.98 8.69 -10.90
C PHE A 43 -11.13 7.27 -10.34
N ARG A 44 -10.08 6.79 -9.68
CA ARG A 44 -10.05 5.49 -9.01
C ARG A 44 -9.21 5.58 -7.73
N VAL A 45 -9.75 5.04 -6.65
CA VAL A 45 -8.96 4.77 -5.44
C VAL A 45 -8.16 3.51 -5.66
N LYS A 46 -6.84 3.62 -5.63
CA LYS A 46 -5.95 2.45 -5.64
C LYS A 46 -5.49 2.13 -4.22
N ARG A 47 -5.10 0.87 -4.04
CA ARG A 47 -4.66 0.30 -2.77
C ARG A 47 -3.34 -0.40 -3.01
N THR A 48 -2.42 -0.25 -2.07
CA THR A 48 -1.23 -1.09 -1.97
C THR A 48 -1.12 -1.61 -0.54
N THR A 49 -0.46 -2.74 -0.33
CA THR A 49 -0.20 -3.24 1.02
C THR A 49 0.53 -2.16 1.81
N SER A 50 0.03 -1.85 3.01
CA SER A 50 0.68 -0.84 3.84
C SER A 50 2.11 -1.25 4.12
N ARG A 51 3.03 -0.27 4.11
CA ARG A 51 4.46 -0.51 4.34
C ARG A 51 4.71 -1.27 5.64
N LYS A 52 3.91 -0.99 6.69
CA LYS A 52 3.96 -1.69 7.97
C LYS A 52 3.65 -3.18 7.84
N LYS A 53 2.56 -3.53 7.14
CA LYS A 53 2.15 -4.93 6.94
C LYS A 53 3.12 -5.69 6.05
N PHE A 54 3.61 -5.05 4.98
CA PHE A 54 4.60 -5.64 4.09
C PHE A 54 5.89 -5.99 4.84
N ARG A 55 6.46 -5.04 5.60
CA ARG A 55 7.66 -5.28 6.42
C ARG A 55 7.47 -6.38 7.47
N ALA A 56 6.31 -6.38 8.13
CA ALA A 56 6.00 -7.43 9.11
C ALA A 56 5.96 -8.82 8.46
N LYS A 57 5.36 -8.94 7.26
CA LYS A 57 5.30 -10.22 6.54
C LYS A 57 6.68 -10.66 6.04
N LEU A 58 7.51 -9.74 5.57
CA LEU A 58 8.89 -10.05 5.19
C LEU A 58 9.72 -10.57 6.37
N LYS A 59 9.62 -9.92 7.53
CA LYS A 59 10.31 -10.37 8.75
C LYS A 59 9.87 -11.77 9.15
N TYR A 60 8.56 -12.00 9.21
CA TYR A 60 7.99 -13.32 9.47
C TYR A 60 8.53 -14.36 8.49
N PHE A 61 8.58 -14.04 7.19
CA PHE A 61 9.05 -14.99 6.19
C PHE A 61 10.54 -15.29 6.32
N ALA A 62 11.36 -14.29 6.64
CA ALA A 62 12.79 -14.50 6.90
C ALA A 62 13.01 -15.42 8.12
N GLU A 63 12.27 -15.22 9.21
CA GLU A 63 12.32 -16.09 10.38
C GLU A 63 11.85 -17.51 10.04
N TRP A 64 10.75 -17.63 9.29
CA TRP A 64 10.25 -18.92 8.85
C TRP A 64 11.27 -19.67 7.98
N LEU A 65 11.89 -18.99 7.01
CA LEU A 65 12.95 -19.58 6.18
C LEU A 65 14.13 -20.07 7.02
N TYR A 66 14.56 -19.28 8.01
CA TYR A 66 15.66 -19.67 8.88
C TYR A 66 15.37 -20.96 9.66
N GLN A 67 14.15 -21.09 10.20
CA GLN A 67 13.73 -22.29 10.94
C GLN A 67 13.56 -23.53 10.04
N ASN A 68 13.29 -23.31 8.75
CA ASN A 68 12.97 -24.37 7.78
C ASN A 68 14.08 -24.54 6.73
N MET A 69 15.30 -24.09 7.01
CA MET A 69 16.38 -24.10 6.01
C MET A 69 16.91 -25.52 5.71
N HIS A 70 16.72 -26.46 6.64
CA HIS A 70 17.18 -27.85 6.53
C HIS A 70 16.03 -28.86 6.36
N THR A 71 14.79 -28.41 6.36
CA THR A 71 13.64 -29.25 6.09
C THR A 71 13.54 -29.54 4.60
N GLU A 72 13.22 -30.79 4.25
CA GLU A 72 13.01 -31.20 2.87
C GLU A 72 11.87 -30.42 2.21
N ILE A 73 12.04 -30.06 0.94
CA ILE A 73 11.07 -29.21 0.21
C ILE A 73 9.68 -29.89 0.14
N GLY A 74 9.65 -31.22 0.02
CA GLY A 74 8.40 -31.99 -0.03
C GLY A 74 7.57 -31.93 1.25
N ASP A 75 8.20 -31.65 2.39
CA ASP A 75 7.50 -31.45 3.67
C ASP A 75 7.04 -29.99 3.86
N LEU A 76 7.71 -29.04 3.21
CA LEU A 76 7.46 -27.61 3.32
C LEU A 76 6.36 -27.08 2.40
N ILE A 77 6.27 -27.61 1.18
CA ILE A 77 5.32 -27.17 0.16
C ILE A 77 4.45 -28.37 -0.20
N LYS A 78 3.31 -28.50 0.50
CA LYS A 78 2.24 -29.44 0.17
C LYS A 78 1.21 -28.79 -0.76
#